data_AF-A0A168PPI6-F1
#
_entry.id   AF-A0A168PPI6-F1
#
_cell.length_a   1.000
_cell.length_b   1.000
_cell.length_c   1.000
_cell.angle_alpha   90.00
_cell.angle_beta   90.00
_cell.angle_gamma   90.00
#
_symmetry.space_group_name_H-M   'P 1'
#
loop_
_entity.id
_entity.type
_entity.pdbx_description
1 polymer ?
#
loop_
_entity_poly.entity_id
_entity_poly.type
_entity_poly.pdbx_seq_one_letter_code
_entity_poly.pdbx_strand_id
1 'polypeptide(L)'
;MKKWMLVICLMFINGICEAADCFDLAGRDYKIDPDLLRAISWKESRYRVNAIGINPVTGYGSGLMQVDSQHFNELARYGIKPEHLTTDPCMNIYTGAYYLAIAFKKWGVSWEAVGAYNAGFRKTERQNQRRLAYASEVYRIYTWIKSSKGIRVPTTKKSLSQINSVQNN
;
A
#
# COMPACT_ATOMS: atom_id res chain seq x y z
N MET A 1 31.28 -34.76 28.82
CA MET A 1 29.92 -34.21 28.98
C MET A 1 29.85 -32.68 28.84
N LYS A 2 30.66 -31.89 29.57
CA LYS A 2 30.62 -30.40 29.51
C LYS A 2 30.91 -29.79 28.11
N LYS A 3 31.83 -30.36 27.33
CA LYS A 3 32.13 -29.89 25.95
C LYS A 3 30.98 -30.11 24.95
N TRP A 4 30.19 -31.17 25.13
CA TRP A 4 29.04 -31.46 24.26
C TRP A 4 27.82 -30.59 24.62
N MET A 5 27.65 -30.23 25.90
CA MET A 5 26.62 -29.25 26.30
C MET A 5 26.86 -27.85 25.71
N LEU A 6 28.13 -27.45 25.53
CA LEU A 6 28.48 -26.16 24.94
C LEU A 6 28.12 -26.07 23.44
N VAL A 7 28.29 -27.16 22.69
CA VAL A 7 27.92 -27.26 21.27
C VAL A 7 26.41 -27.24 21.08
N ILE A 8 25.67 -27.97 21.93
CA ILE A 8 24.20 -27.97 21.91
C ILE A 8 23.65 -26.57 22.23
N CYS A 9 24.26 -25.85 23.18
CA CYS A 9 23.84 -24.49 23.55
C CYS A 9 24.09 -23.46 22.43
N LEU A 10 25.18 -23.61 21.66
CA LEU A 10 25.50 -22.76 20.50
C LEU A 10 24.57 -23.00 19.29
N MET A 11 23.98 -24.18 19.14
CA MET A 11 23.03 -24.47 18.04
C MET A 11 21.66 -23.78 18.22
N PHE A 12 21.27 -23.41 19.45
CA PHE A 12 20.00 -22.74 19.76
C PHE A 12 20.02 -21.21 19.55
N ILE A 13 21.16 -20.61 19.18
CA ILE A 13 21.29 -19.15 19.00
C ILE A 13 21.10 -18.73 17.53
N ASN A 14 20.73 -19.65 16.64
CA ASN A 14 20.39 -19.32 15.26
C ASN A 14 18.97 -18.73 15.20
N GLY A 15 18.82 -17.51 15.69
CA GLY A 15 17.62 -16.71 15.44
C GLY A 15 17.52 -16.40 13.96
N ILE A 16 16.43 -16.82 13.31
CA ILE A 16 16.13 -16.43 11.94
C ILE A 16 15.84 -14.93 11.96
N CYS A 17 16.76 -14.13 11.45
CA CYS A 17 16.54 -12.71 11.20
C CYS A 17 15.86 -12.57 9.84
N GLU A 18 14.53 -12.51 9.82
CA GLU A 18 13.79 -12.14 8.61
C GLU A 18 14.10 -10.67 8.30
N ALA A 19 14.70 -10.42 7.13
CA ALA A 19 14.99 -9.06 6.68
C ALA A 19 13.67 -8.37 6.29
N ALA A 20 13.28 -7.33 7.02
CA ALA A 20 12.11 -6.52 6.70
C ALA A 20 12.34 -5.77 5.39
N ASP A 21 11.41 -5.91 4.43
CA ASP A 21 11.45 -5.12 3.20
C ASP A 21 10.87 -3.71 3.42
N CYS A 22 10.95 -2.86 2.40
CA CYS A 22 10.45 -1.49 2.51
C CYS A 22 8.92 -1.39 2.66
N PHE A 23 8.14 -2.42 2.28
CA PHE A 23 6.71 -2.48 2.61
C PHE A 23 6.49 -2.76 4.09
N ASP A 24 7.29 -3.65 4.70
CA ASP A 24 7.21 -3.93 6.13
C ASP A 24 7.62 -2.72 6.97
N LEU A 25 8.69 -2.03 6.56
CA LEU A 25 9.16 -0.81 7.22
C LEU A 25 8.13 0.33 7.11
N ALA A 26 7.63 0.62 5.90
CA ALA A 26 6.61 1.64 5.71
C ALA A 26 5.30 1.29 6.42
N GLY A 27 4.87 0.02 6.35
CA GLY A 27 3.68 -0.45 7.03
C GLY A 27 3.78 -0.29 8.55
N ARG A 28 4.94 -0.62 9.14
CA ARG A 28 5.22 -0.36 10.57
C ARG A 28 5.10 1.13 10.91
N ASP A 29 5.79 1.99 10.16
CA ASP A 29 5.93 3.40 10.49
C ASP A 29 4.60 4.18 10.30
N TYR A 30 3.81 3.84 9.27
CA TYR A 30 2.49 4.43 9.02
C TYR A 30 1.34 3.68 9.69
N LYS A 31 1.60 2.55 10.37
CA LYS A 31 0.58 1.66 10.96
C LYS A 31 -0.42 1.15 9.91
N ILE A 32 0.09 0.77 8.75
CA ILE A 32 -0.66 0.19 7.63
C ILE A 32 -0.22 -1.26 7.46
N ASP A 33 -1.16 -2.17 7.20
CA ASP A 33 -0.79 -3.56 6.90
C ASP A 33 0.15 -3.61 5.68
N PRO A 34 1.38 -4.14 5.80
CA PRO A 34 2.33 -4.22 4.70
C PRO A 34 1.76 -4.93 3.45
N ASP A 35 0.88 -5.91 3.63
CA ASP A 35 0.27 -6.62 2.51
C ASP A 35 -0.76 -5.76 1.75
N LEU A 36 -1.35 -4.76 2.40
CA LEU A 36 -2.17 -3.77 1.70
C LEU A 36 -1.30 -2.89 0.81
N LEU A 37 -0.13 -2.45 1.29
CA LEU A 37 0.83 -1.69 0.48
C LEU A 37 1.33 -2.51 -0.72
N ARG A 38 1.63 -3.80 -0.50
CA ARG A 38 1.96 -4.75 -1.58
C ARG A 38 0.82 -4.89 -2.59
N ALA A 39 -0.42 -5.04 -2.12
CA ALA A 39 -1.59 -5.14 -2.99
C ALA A 39 -1.79 -3.88 -3.86
N ILE A 40 -1.58 -2.69 -3.28
CA ILE A 40 -1.60 -1.41 -4.00
C ILE A 40 -0.48 -1.37 -5.04
N SER A 41 0.77 -1.66 -4.65
CA SER A 41 1.89 -1.64 -5.59
C SER A 41 1.70 -2.63 -6.76
N TRP A 42 1.13 -3.82 -6.49
CA TRP A 42 0.78 -4.76 -7.55
C TRP A 42 -0.32 -4.23 -8.47
N LYS A 43 -1.34 -3.53 -7.93
CA LYS A 43 -2.38 -2.89 -8.74
C LYS A 43 -1.81 -1.77 -9.60
N GLU A 44 -0.92 -0.96 -9.04
CA GLU A 44 -0.39 0.25 -9.66
C GLU A 44 0.65 -0.05 -10.75
N SER A 45 1.63 -0.90 -10.46
CA SER A 45 2.80 -1.07 -11.34
C SER A 45 3.15 -2.53 -11.63
N ARG A 46 2.46 -3.50 -11.02
CA ARG A 46 2.89 -4.92 -11.01
C ARG A 46 4.32 -5.07 -10.46
N TYR A 47 4.66 -4.30 -9.42
CA TYR A 47 5.99 -4.22 -8.81
C TYR A 47 7.10 -3.74 -9.75
N ARG A 48 6.79 -2.94 -10.78
CA ARG A 48 7.79 -2.36 -11.67
C ARG A 48 8.29 -1.03 -11.11
N VAL A 49 9.55 -1.02 -10.65
CA VAL A 49 10.19 0.14 -10.00
C VAL A 49 10.24 1.36 -10.92
N ASN A 50 10.51 1.16 -12.21
CA ASN A 50 10.64 2.22 -13.20
C ASN A 50 9.34 2.50 -13.98
N ALA A 51 8.18 2.05 -13.48
CA ALA A 51 6.91 2.26 -14.17
C ALA A 51 6.54 3.74 -14.27
N ILE A 52 6.15 4.18 -15.45
CA ILE A 52 5.54 5.49 -15.69
C ILE A 52 4.12 5.28 -16.19
N GLY A 53 3.13 5.73 -15.40
CA GLY A 53 1.71 5.60 -15.72
C GLY A 53 1.19 6.82 -16.45
N ILE A 54 0.46 6.60 -17.53
CA ILE A 54 -0.12 7.68 -18.34
C ILE A 54 -1.44 8.12 -17.69
N ASN A 55 -1.55 9.39 -17.33
CA ASN A 55 -2.82 9.98 -16.90
C ASN A 55 -3.54 10.58 -18.12
N PRO A 56 -4.78 10.15 -18.45
CA PRO A 56 -5.48 10.58 -19.66
C PRO A 56 -5.90 12.05 -19.66
N VAL A 57 -5.84 12.75 -18.51
CA VAL A 57 -6.15 14.18 -18.43
C VAL A 57 -4.88 15.01 -18.41
N THR A 58 -4.05 14.86 -17.38
CA THR A 58 -2.77 15.56 -17.20
C THR A 58 -1.89 14.83 -16.20
N GLY A 59 -0.57 14.90 -16.38
CA GLY A 59 0.40 14.34 -15.44
C GLY A 59 0.73 12.86 -15.69
N TYR A 60 1.43 12.24 -14.74
CA TYR A 60 1.79 10.83 -14.78
C TYR A 60 2.04 10.26 -13.37
N GLY A 61 1.89 8.95 -13.23
CA GLY A 61 2.26 8.19 -12.04
C GLY A 61 3.70 7.69 -12.11
N SER A 62 4.41 7.68 -10.99
CA SER A 62 5.82 7.24 -10.92
C SER A 62 6.02 6.03 -10.01
N GLY A 63 6.71 5.02 -10.56
CA GLY A 63 7.26 3.86 -9.86
C GLY A 63 6.25 2.89 -9.24
N LEU A 64 6.71 2.18 -8.20
CA LEU A 64 6.00 1.05 -7.59
C LEU A 64 4.55 1.35 -7.17
N MET A 65 4.34 2.52 -6.59
CA MET A 65 3.08 3.00 -6.01
C MET A 65 2.39 4.05 -6.89
N GLN A 66 2.94 4.32 -8.08
CA GLN A 66 2.42 5.29 -9.06
C GLN A 66 2.10 6.65 -8.44
N VAL A 67 3.07 7.21 -7.70
CA VAL A 67 2.95 8.54 -7.08
C VAL A 67 2.72 9.59 -8.18
N ASP A 68 1.61 10.32 -8.08
CA ASP A 68 1.18 11.26 -9.13
C ASP A 68 2.05 12.53 -9.15
N SER A 69 2.44 12.94 -10.35
CA SER A 69 3.23 14.15 -10.64
C SER A 69 2.67 15.45 -10.04
N GLN A 70 1.38 15.55 -9.76
CA GLN A 70 0.78 16.70 -9.08
C GLN A 70 1.38 16.95 -7.69
N HIS A 71 1.95 15.91 -7.07
CA HIS A 71 2.56 15.97 -5.75
C HIS A 71 4.01 16.43 -5.76
N PHE A 72 4.66 16.55 -6.92
CA PHE A 72 6.11 16.79 -6.99
C PHE A 72 6.55 18.12 -6.38
N ASN A 73 5.75 19.17 -6.52
CA ASN A 73 6.03 20.46 -5.89
C ASN A 73 6.02 20.37 -4.35
N GLU A 74 5.13 19.55 -3.79
CA GLU A 74 5.08 19.27 -2.35
C GLU A 74 6.29 18.41 -1.94
N LEU A 75 6.53 17.33 -2.66
CA LEU A 75 7.60 16.36 -2.39
C LEU A 75 9.01 16.98 -2.48
N ALA A 76 9.21 17.95 -3.36
CA ALA A 76 10.46 18.70 -3.47
C ALA A 76 10.82 19.41 -2.16
N ARG A 77 9.83 19.80 -1.34
CA ARG A 77 10.06 20.42 -0.02
C ARG A 77 10.67 19.44 1.00
N TYR A 78 10.53 18.14 0.76
CA TYR A 78 11.17 17.07 1.54
C TYR A 78 12.47 16.58 0.88
N GLY A 79 12.93 17.22 -0.20
CA GLY A 79 14.11 16.79 -0.95
C GLY A 79 13.87 15.60 -1.88
N ILE A 80 12.61 15.20 -2.10
CA ILE A 80 12.25 14.09 -2.97
C ILE A 80 12.07 14.61 -4.39
N LYS A 81 12.93 14.16 -5.30
CA LYS A 81 12.87 14.50 -6.73
C LYS A 81 12.12 13.41 -7.51
N PRO A 82 11.54 13.73 -8.68
CA PRO A 82 10.82 12.75 -9.50
C PRO A 82 11.63 11.49 -9.82
N GLU A 83 12.94 11.64 -10.05
CA GLU A 83 13.84 10.53 -10.41
C GLU A 83 14.00 9.54 -9.26
N HIS A 84 13.96 9.99 -8.01
CA HIS A 84 14.02 9.10 -6.85
C HIS A 84 12.83 8.15 -6.84
N LEU A 85 11.65 8.61 -7.29
CA LEU A 85 10.44 7.79 -7.30
C LEU A 85 10.49 6.63 -8.31
N THR A 86 11.41 6.63 -9.27
CA THR A 86 11.58 5.54 -10.26
C THR A 86 12.89 4.79 -10.15
N THR A 87 13.77 5.21 -9.23
CA THR A 87 15.10 4.60 -9.02
C THR A 87 15.31 4.09 -7.60
N ASP A 88 14.59 4.65 -6.62
CA ASP A 88 14.59 4.22 -5.23
C ASP A 88 13.23 3.58 -4.87
N PRO A 89 13.14 2.24 -4.84
CA PRO A 89 11.95 1.50 -4.43
C PRO A 89 11.41 1.91 -3.06
N CYS A 90 12.30 2.14 -2.09
CA CYS A 90 11.92 2.39 -0.71
C CYS A 90 11.35 3.79 -0.55
N MET A 91 11.99 4.78 -1.18
CA MET A 91 11.44 6.14 -1.29
C MET A 91 10.04 6.13 -1.91
N ASN A 92 9.86 5.38 -3.00
CA ASN A 92 8.56 5.28 -3.66
C ASN A 92 7.48 4.62 -2.77
N ILE A 93 7.81 3.51 -2.10
CA ILE A 93 6.91 2.80 -1.19
C ILE A 93 6.50 3.69 -0.01
N TYR A 94 7.45 4.37 0.63
CA TYR A 94 7.18 5.30 1.72
C TYR A 94 6.33 6.49 1.27
N THR A 95 6.59 7.03 0.08
CA THR A 95 5.79 8.13 -0.50
C THR A 95 4.35 7.67 -0.80
N GLY A 96 4.16 6.47 -1.33
CA GLY A 96 2.84 5.88 -1.51
C GLY A 96 2.12 5.66 -0.17
N ALA A 97 2.82 5.13 0.84
CA ALA A 97 2.28 4.93 2.18
C ALA A 97 1.88 6.27 2.84
N TYR A 98 2.66 7.33 2.64
CA TYR A 98 2.36 8.69 3.09
C TYR A 98 1.01 9.20 2.54
N TYR A 99 0.79 9.09 1.22
CA TYR A 99 -0.47 9.55 0.62
C TYR A 99 -1.67 8.66 1.00
N LEU A 100 -1.45 7.35 1.19
CA LEU A 100 -2.48 6.49 1.75
C LEU A 100 -2.82 6.86 3.20
N ALA A 101 -1.81 7.19 4.02
CA ALA A 101 -2.01 7.65 5.39
C ALA A 101 -2.78 8.98 5.45
N ILE A 102 -2.59 9.89 4.48
CA ILE A 102 -3.42 11.10 4.34
C ILE A 102 -4.89 10.72 4.10
N ALA A 103 -5.16 9.75 3.23
CA ALA A 103 -6.52 9.28 2.98
C ALA A 103 -7.15 8.66 4.23
N PHE A 104 -6.42 7.80 4.95
CA PHE A 104 -6.88 7.22 6.21
C PHE A 104 -7.08 8.26 7.31
N LYS A 105 -6.21 9.27 7.41
CA LYS A 105 -6.40 10.38 8.34
C LYS A 105 -7.69 11.14 8.05
N LYS A 106 -8.06 11.28 6.78
CA LYS A 106 -9.23 12.05 6.36
C LYS A 106 -10.55 11.29 6.50
N TRP A 107 -10.60 10.02 6.12
CA TRP A 107 -11.83 9.23 6.01
C TRP A 107 -11.85 7.94 6.85
N GLY A 108 -10.89 7.80 7.76
CA GLY A 108 -10.70 6.58 8.55
C GLY A 108 -10.09 5.44 7.72
N VAL A 109 -9.67 4.37 8.40
CA VAL A 109 -9.18 3.16 7.75
C VAL A 109 -10.37 2.42 7.16
N SER A 110 -10.59 2.63 5.86
CA SER A 110 -11.74 2.09 5.13
C SER A 110 -11.37 1.81 3.66
N TRP A 111 -12.15 0.95 3.00
CA TRP A 111 -11.99 0.70 1.57
C TRP A 111 -12.27 1.93 0.72
N GLU A 112 -13.16 2.83 1.18
CA GLU A 112 -13.36 4.10 0.50
C GLU A 112 -12.10 4.98 0.52
N ALA A 113 -11.39 5.01 1.66
CA ALA A 113 -10.12 5.72 1.78
C ALA A 113 -9.02 5.07 0.91
N VAL A 114 -8.98 3.74 0.78
CA VAL A 114 -8.11 3.05 -0.20
C VAL A 114 -8.47 3.49 -1.63
N GLY A 115 -9.76 3.59 -1.97
CA GLY A 115 -10.21 4.11 -3.25
C GLY A 115 -9.78 5.57 -3.50
N ALA A 116 -9.79 6.39 -2.43
CA ALA A 116 -9.41 7.79 -2.49
C ALA A 116 -7.95 8.02 -2.85
N TYR A 117 -7.07 7.04 -2.58
CA TYR A 117 -5.68 7.06 -3.04
C TYR A 117 -5.58 7.27 -4.56
N ASN A 118 -6.42 6.59 -5.34
CA ASN A 118 -6.41 6.68 -6.80
C ASN A 118 -7.34 7.78 -7.37
N ALA A 119 -8.53 7.95 -6.79
CA ALA A 119 -9.57 8.80 -7.39
C ALA A 119 -9.82 10.13 -6.63
N GLY A 120 -9.06 10.37 -5.56
CA GLY A 120 -9.12 11.58 -4.76
C GLY A 120 -10.42 11.77 -3.97
N PHE A 121 -10.50 12.92 -3.31
CA PHE A 121 -11.53 13.21 -2.30
C PHE A 121 -12.78 13.93 -2.83
N ARG A 122 -12.86 14.20 -4.14
CA ARG A 122 -13.99 14.93 -4.71
C ARG A 122 -15.28 14.13 -4.52
N LYS A 123 -16.30 14.77 -3.94
CA LYS A 123 -17.60 14.17 -3.64
C LYS A 123 -18.54 14.28 -4.84
N THR A 124 -18.22 13.57 -5.91
CA THR A 124 -19.08 13.42 -7.10
C THR A 124 -19.33 11.94 -7.36
N GLU A 125 -20.50 11.60 -7.91
CA GLU A 125 -20.87 10.20 -8.17
C GLU A 125 -19.83 9.47 -9.04
N ARG A 126 -19.37 10.12 -10.12
CA ARG A 126 -18.29 9.60 -10.97
C ARG A 126 -17.01 9.26 -10.19
N GLN A 127 -16.66 10.03 -9.17
CA GLN A 127 -15.44 9.80 -8.38
C GLN A 127 -15.67 8.70 -7.36
N ASN A 128 -16.87 8.64 -6.77
CA ASN A 128 -17.27 7.54 -5.90
C ASN A 128 -17.17 6.19 -6.62
N GLN A 129 -17.69 6.10 -7.85
CA GLN A 129 -17.59 4.90 -8.69
C GLN A 129 -16.13 4.51 -8.96
N ARG A 130 -15.26 5.47 -9.27
CA ARG A 130 -13.82 5.22 -9.46
C ARG A 130 -13.15 4.71 -8.18
N ARG A 131 -13.47 5.29 -7.02
CA ARG A 131 -12.96 4.82 -5.72
C ARG A 131 -13.37 3.38 -5.45
N LEU A 132 -14.65 3.06 -5.65
CA LEU A 132 -15.19 1.72 -5.44
C LEU A 132 -14.55 0.68 -6.39
N ALA A 133 -14.40 1.02 -7.66
CA ALA A 133 -13.76 0.14 -8.64
C ALA A 133 -12.31 -0.16 -8.24
N TYR A 134 -11.52 0.89 -7.96
CA TYR A 134 -10.13 0.74 -7.53
C TYR A 134 -10.00 -0.08 -6.23
N ALA A 135 -10.77 0.27 -5.20
CA ALA A 135 -10.72 -0.40 -3.91
C ALA A 135 -11.14 -1.88 -4.01
N SER A 136 -12.10 -2.22 -4.87
CA SER A 136 -12.51 -3.60 -5.11
C SER A 136 -11.39 -4.44 -5.72
N GLU A 137 -10.62 -3.86 -6.66
CA GLU A 137 -9.47 -4.54 -7.24
C GLU A 137 -8.35 -4.76 -6.22
N VAL A 138 -8.02 -3.73 -5.43
CA VAL A 138 -7.02 -3.83 -4.35
C VAL A 138 -7.44 -4.86 -3.32
N TYR A 139 -8.72 -4.88 -2.92
CA TYR A 139 -9.25 -5.88 -1.98
C TYR A 139 -9.05 -7.32 -2.48
N ARG A 140 -9.32 -7.57 -3.77
CA ARG A 140 -9.12 -8.89 -4.37
C ARG A 140 -7.66 -9.32 -4.34
N ILE A 141 -6.74 -8.41 -4.63
CA ILE A 141 -5.29 -8.69 -4.59
C ILE A 141 -4.85 -8.94 -3.13
N TYR A 142 -5.28 -8.07 -2.21
CA TYR A 142 -4.97 -8.17 -0.79
C TYR A 142 -5.45 -9.49 -0.17
N THR A 143 -6.70 -9.87 -0.43
CA THR A 143 -7.25 -11.15 0.08
C THR A 143 -6.53 -12.36 -0.50
N TRP A 144 -6.08 -12.29 -1.76
CA TRP A 144 -5.23 -13.33 -2.35
C TRP A 144 -3.86 -13.43 -1.67
N ILE A 145 -3.19 -12.29 -1.40
CA ILE A 145 -1.93 -12.25 -0.66
C ILE A 145 -2.09 -12.83 0.76
N LYS A 146 -3.17 -12.48 1.46
CA LYS A 146 -3.43 -13.01 2.81
C LYS A 146 -3.71 -14.51 2.78
N SER A 147 -4.50 -14.97 1.82
CA SER A 147 -4.85 -16.38 1.68
C SER A 147 -3.64 -17.25 1.34
N SER A 148 -2.70 -16.76 0.51
CA SER A 148 -1.47 -17.50 0.21
C SER A 148 -0.55 -17.65 1.43
N LYS A 149 -0.70 -16.77 2.44
CA LYS A 149 -0.04 -16.86 3.76
C LYS A 149 -0.84 -17.64 4.81
N GLY A 150 -1.98 -18.24 4.44
CA GLY A 150 -2.87 -18.94 5.38
C GLY A 150 -3.67 -18.01 6.31
N ILE A 151 -3.68 -16.71 6.07
CA ILE A 151 -4.39 -15.71 6.87
C ILE A 151 -5.80 -15.52 6.29
N ARG A 152 -6.83 -15.78 7.10
CA ARG A 152 -8.23 -15.52 6.70
C ARG A 152 -8.57 -14.05 6.92
N VAL A 153 -8.84 -13.33 5.83
CA VAL A 153 -9.46 -12.01 5.91
C VAL A 153 -10.95 -12.19 6.21
N PRO A 154 -11.52 -11.52 7.23
CA PRO A 154 -12.95 -11.57 7.48
C PRO A 154 -13.71 -11.19 6.22
N THR A 155 -14.55 -12.08 5.70
CA THR A 155 -15.42 -11.78 4.57
C THR A 155 -16.46 -10.78 5.02
N THR A 156 -16.35 -9.54 4.56
CA THR A 156 -17.50 -8.63 4.60
C THR A 156 -18.58 -9.24 3.71
N LYS A 157 -19.64 -9.79 4.29
CA LYS A 157 -20.85 -10.29 3.57
C LYS A 157 -21.53 -9.22 2.69
N LYS A 158 -21.08 -7.97 2.82
CA LYS A 158 -21.59 -6.79 2.16
C LYS A 158 -20.65 -6.48 1.00
N SER A 159 -21.16 -6.46 -0.23
CA SER A 159 -20.35 -6.00 -1.38
C SER A 159 -19.83 -4.60 -1.08
N LEU A 160 -18.68 -4.21 -1.62
CA LEU A 160 -18.14 -2.85 -1.42
C LEU A 160 -19.16 -1.74 -1.74
N SER A 161 -20.07 -2.01 -2.69
CA SER A 161 -21.21 -1.16 -3.03
C SER A 161 -22.30 -1.07 -1.94
N GLN A 162 -22.49 -2.11 -1.14
CA GLN A 162 -23.48 -2.14 -0.06
C GLN A 162 -22.95 -1.53 1.25
N ILE A 163 -21.62 -1.46 1.47
CA ILE A 163 -21.05 -0.90 2.71
C ILE A 163 -21.45 0.57 2.89
N ASN A 164 -21.59 1.34 1.81
CA ASN A 164 -21.89 2.77 1.86
C ASN A 164 -23.38 3.13 1.78
N SER A 165 -24.30 2.19 1.51
CA SER A 165 -25.75 2.49 1.56
C SER A 165 -26.30 2.68 2.97
N VAL A 166 -25.49 2.40 4.00
CA VAL A 166 -25.86 2.54 5.43
C VAL A 166 -25.35 3.84 6.05
N GLN A 167 -24.52 4.62 5.34
CA GLN A 167 -24.04 5.92 5.83
C GLN A 167 -24.84 7.12 5.29
N ASN A 168 -25.94 6.87 4.57
CA ASN A 168 -26.86 7.89 4.06
C ASN A 168 -28.23 7.88 4.78
N ASN A 169 -28.31 7.30 5.99
CA ASN A 169 -29.46 7.44 6.89
C ASN A 169 -29.04 8.17 8.17
#